data_AF-A0A7W1Z0P3-F1
#
_entry.id   AF-A0A7W1Z0P3-F1
#
_cell.length_a   1.000
_cell.length_b   1.000
_cell.length_c   1.000
_cell.angle_alpha   90.00
_cell.angle_beta   90.00
_cell.angle_gamma   90.00
#
_symmetry.space_group_name_H-M   'P 1'
#
loop_
_entity.id
_entity.type
_entity.pdbx_description
1 polymer ?
#
loop_
_entity_poly.entity_id
_entity_poly.type
_entity_poly.pdbx_seq_one_letter_code
_entity_poly.pdbx_strand_id
1 'polypeptide(L)'
;METMTTIPYSEAQRMEVRSLVNLAGEVIAYYWPMRTFIYRNVLHGLEYLDFEDAVKQGQRFLGGRPYLPNNRFRDYFQIGRIRIEDIDAALTPLIQGKTVMIGKRPVTHLEVLRAQFLQGIKVPDHGHQERVRGSLSERANLEAVANRLRTVLRPPNQDARVQTTVLADTQALGHDVTLSAWCDQILGTRIVEQINEELIKWCGAFVDEGHAAWTMPHRETSFYNAWKHLAQHDFSGTFLGIQDWKHKIQSLPERPEDTILRYLETLGIPKVLWEDYLSLQLGALPGWTGFIKWRAEEAGYEWQAAF
;
A
#
# COMPACT_ATOMS: atom_id res chain seq x y z
N MET A 1 -25.38 7.18 23.18
CA MET A 1 -23.94 7.40 23.41
C MET A 1 -23.61 6.68 24.71
N GLU A 2 -23.42 5.36 24.62
CA GLU A 2 -23.05 4.54 25.79
C GLU A 2 -21.58 4.83 26.10
N THR A 3 -21.33 5.35 27.30
CA THR A 3 -19.99 5.43 27.87
C THR A 3 -19.51 4.01 28.11
N MET A 4 -18.80 3.44 27.15
CA MET A 4 -18.04 2.21 27.38
C MET A 4 -17.03 2.51 28.48
N THR A 5 -17.29 1.99 29.68
CA THR A 5 -16.35 1.96 30.78
C THR A 5 -15.17 1.10 30.32
N THR A 6 -14.17 1.72 29.70
CA THR A 6 -13.00 1.02 29.18
C THR A 6 -12.23 0.47 30.36
N ILE A 7 -12.30 -0.85 30.55
CA ILE A 7 -11.39 -1.57 31.42
C ILE A 7 -9.97 -1.22 30.96
N PRO A 8 -9.07 -0.76 31.84
CA PRO A 8 -7.72 -0.43 31.45
C PRO A 8 -7.03 -1.66 30.87
N TYR A 9 -6.37 -1.51 29.71
CA TYR A 9 -5.61 -2.60 29.11
C TYR A 9 -4.55 -3.13 30.09
N SER A 10 -4.34 -4.45 30.08
CA SER A 10 -3.31 -5.11 30.88
C SER A 10 -1.90 -4.77 30.39
N GLU A 11 -0.90 -4.96 31.25
CA GLU A 11 0.51 -4.81 30.84
C GLU A 11 0.91 -5.81 29.75
N ALA A 12 0.38 -7.05 29.80
CA ALA A 12 0.60 -8.05 28.77
C ALA A 12 0.11 -7.58 27.39
N GLN A 13 -1.08 -6.98 27.29
CA GLN A 13 -1.59 -6.43 26.03
C GLN A 13 -0.73 -5.28 25.51
N ARG A 14 -0.22 -4.42 26.40
CA ARG A 14 0.71 -3.33 26.02
C ARG A 14 2.04 -3.87 25.51
N MET A 15 2.58 -4.91 26.13
CA MET A 15 3.79 -5.57 25.65
C MET A 15 3.57 -6.25 24.30
N GLU A 16 2.43 -6.91 24.11
CA GLU A 16 2.05 -7.54 22.85
C GLU A 16 1.99 -6.52 21.71
N VAL A 17 1.29 -5.39 21.89
CA VAL A 17 1.20 -4.38 20.83
C VAL A 17 2.55 -3.72 20.53
N ARG A 18 3.41 -3.52 21.53
CA ARG A 18 4.80 -3.04 21.29
C ARG A 18 5.59 -4.04 20.44
N SER A 19 5.48 -5.32 20.75
CA SER A 19 6.14 -6.38 19.96
C SER A 19 5.61 -6.38 18.52
N LEU A 20 4.30 -6.25 18.33
CA LEU A 20 3.69 -6.19 17.00
C LEU A 20 4.14 -4.97 16.21
N VAL A 21 4.24 -3.79 16.83
CA VAL A 21 4.74 -2.57 16.17
C VAL A 21 6.20 -2.74 15.75
N ASN A 22 7.04 -3.39 16.57
CA ASN A 22 8.42 -3.67 16.23
C ASN A 22 8.54 -4.64 15.04
N LEU A 23 7.79 -5.74 15.06
CA LEU A 23 7.73 -6.71 13.96
C LEU A 23 7.21 -6.06 12.67
N ALA A 24 6.13 -5.30 12.77
CA ALA A 24 5.56 -4.56 11.63
C ALA A 24 6.54 -3.53 11.03
N GLY A 25 7.48 -3.04 11.83
CA GLY A 25 8.54 -2.15 11.38
C GLY A 25 9.71 -2.85 10.67
N GLU A 26 9.81 -4.18 10.68
CA GLU A 26 10.95 -4.92 10.10
C GLU A 26 11.07 -4.71 8.58
N VAL A 27 9.94 -4.65 7.88
CA VAL A 27 9.88 -4.35 6.43
C VAL A 27 10.47 -2.97 6.08
N ILE A 28 10.53 -2.06 7.05
CA ILE A 28 11.04 -0.70 6.87
C ILE A 28 12.56 -0.67 7.11
N ALA A 29 13.28 -0.19 6.11
CA ALA A 29 14.70 0.07 6.21
C ALA A 29 15.00 1.19 7.20
N TYR A 30 16.13 1.10 7.90
CA TYR A 30 16.64 2.19 8.74
C TYR A 30 17.00 3.42 7.90
N TYR A 31 16.71 4.63 8.40
CA TYR A 31 17.19 5.87 7.82
C TYR A 31 17.90 6.70 8.89
N TRP A 32 19.05 7.27 8.58
CA TRP A 32 19.77 8.20 9.45
C TRP A 32 19.70 9.61 8.86
N PRO A 33 20.10 10.67 9.61
CA PRO A 33 20.11 12.03 9.11
C PRO A 33 21.01 12.10 7.88
N MET A 34 20.41 12.42 6.73
CA MET A 34 21.13 12.48 5.47
C MET A 34 21.92 13.78 5.39
N ARG A 35 23.20 13.76 5.77
CA ARG A 35 24.13 14.89 5.62
C ARG A 35 24.74 14.99 4.22
N THR A 36 24.69 13.90 3.46
CA THR A 36 25.20 13.78 2.09
C THR A 36 24.25 12.94 1.24
N PHE A 37 24.33 13.07 -0.09
CA PHE A 37 23.52 12.27 -1.00
C PHE A 37 24.02 10.82 -1.03
N ILE A 38 23.15 9.88 -0.66
CA ILE A 38 23.46 8.45 -0.64
C ILE A 38 22.31 7.72 -1.34
N TYR A 39 22.62 6.75 -2.20
CA TYR A 39 21.60 5.85 -2.75
C TYR A 39 21.30 4.77 -1.70
N ARG A 40 20.03 4.65 -1.27
CA ARG A 40 19.62 3.58 -0.32
C ARG A 40 18.63 2.64 -0.99
N ASN A 41 18.86 1.34 -0.82
CA ASN A 41 18.00 0.29 -1.32
C ASN A 41 16.68 0.30 -0.54
N VAL A 42 15.55 0.52 -1.23
CA VAL A 42 14.21 0.53 -0.61
C VAL A 42 13.86 -0.86 -0.05
N LEU A 43 14.45 -1.91 -0.60
CA LEU A 43 14.26 -3.30 -0.16
C LEU A 43 15.28 -3.74 0.90
N HIS A 44 16.05 -2.83 1.50
CA HIS A 44 17.08 -3.18 2.48
C HIS A 44 16.52 -3.97 3.68
N GLY A 45 15.28 -3.69 4.10
CA GLY A 45 14.60 -4.45 5.16
C GLY A 45 14.20 -5.87 4.76
N LEU A 46 14.34 -6.24 3.49
CA LEU A 46 13.85 -7.49 2.90
C LEU A 46 14.97 -8.31 2.24
N GLU A 47 16.24 -7.98 2.50
CA GLU A 47 17.41 -8.63 1.88
C GLU A 47 17.60 -10.10 2.28
N TYR A 48 16.87 -10.56 3.31
CA TYR A 48 16.82 -11.96 3.72
C TYR A 48 15.89 -12.82 2.84
N LEU A 49 15.12 -12.22 1.93
CA LEU A 49 14.24 -12.89 0.99
C LEU A 49 14.88 -13.00 -0.40
N ASP A 50 14.44 -13.97 -1.19
CA ASP A 50 14.72 -14.01 -2.62
C ASP A 50 14.13 -12.77 -3.31
N PHE A 51 14.79 -12.31 -4.38
CA PHE A 51 14.45 -11.05 -5.04
C PHE A 51 12.96 -10.95 -5.41
N GLU A 52 12.37 -12.01 -5.96
CA GLU A 52 10.95 -12.01 -6.33
C GLU A 52 10.03 -11.80 -5.12
N ASP A 53 10.36 -12.37 -3.96
CA ASP A 53 9.55 -12.29 -2.76
C ASP A 53 9.79 -10.97 -2.02
N ALA A 54 11.04 -10.50 -1.94
CA ALA A 54 11.38 -9.16 -1.46
C ALA A 54 10.62 -8.08 -2.24
N VAL A 55 10.54 -8.24 -3.56
CA VAL A 55 9.87 -7.31 -4.46
C VAL A 55 8.35 -7.36 -4.30
N LYS A 56 7.75 -8.54 -4.13
CA LYS A 56 6.31 -8.69 -3.82
C LYS A 56 5.96 -8.05 -2.47
N GLN A 57 6.74 -8.33 -1.42
CA GLN A 57 6.53 -7.74 -0.09
C GLN A 57 6.77 -6.23 -0.10
N GLY A 58 7.82 -5.76 -0.76
CA GLY A 58 8.10 -4.34 -0.92
C GLY A 58 6.98 -3.60 -1.64
N GLN A 59 6.44 -4.17 -2.73
CA GLN A 59 5.28 -3.61 -3.41
C GLN A 59 4.05 -3.54 -2.50
N ARG A 60 3.80 -4.59 -1.71
CA ARG A 60 2.64 -4.67 -0.81
C ARG A 60 2.72 -3.62 0.31
N PHE A 61 3.86 -3.52 1.00
CA PHE A 61 3.97 -2.70 2.20
C PHE A 61 4.52 -1.28 1.95
N LEU A 62 5.45 -1.12 1.02
CA LEU A 62 6.10 0.18 0.72
C LEU A 62 5.48 0.86 -0.51
N GLY A 63 4.61 0.16 -1.22
CA GLY A 63 4.05 0.61 -2.49
C GLY A 63 5.09 0.64 -3.61
N GLY A 64 4.80 1.44 -4.64
CA GLY A 64 5.64 1.55 -5.83
C GLY A 64 5.43 0.42 -6.83
N ARG A 65 6.13 0.52 -7.97
CA ARG A 65 6.07 -0.49 -9.02
C ARG A 65 7.37 -1.27 -9.02
N PRO A 66 7.33 -2.58 -8.76
CA PRO A 66 8.54 -3.40 -8.71
C PRO A 66 9.23 -3.52 -10.06
N TYR A 67 8.43 -3.53 -11.12
CA TYR A 67 8.87 -3.62 -12.50
C TYR A 67 8.38 -2.41 -13.28
N LEU A 68 9.09 -2.14 -14.37
CA LEU A 68 8.65 -1.16 -15.36
C LEU A 68 7.28 -1.58 -15.93
N PRO A 69 6.43 -0.62 -16.32
CA PRO A 69 5.18 -0.96 -16.97
C PRO A 69 5.44 -1.66 -18.32
N ASN A 70 4.54 -2.58 -18.71
CA ASN A 70 4.71 -3.43 -19.90
C ASN A 70 4.97 -2.66 -21.20
N ASN A 71 4.48 -1.42 -21.33
CA ASN A 71 4.79 -0.58 -22.48
C ASN A 71 6.29 -0.26 -22.60
N ARG A 72 6.98 -0.03 -21.48
CA ARG A 72 8.44 0.21 -21.49
C ARG A 72 9.23 -1.02 -21.94
N PHE A 73 8.81 -2.22 -21.54
CA PHE A 73 9.42 -3.45 -22.04
C PHE A 73 9.18 -3.62 -23.56
N ARG A 74 8.02 -3.23 -24.06
CA ARG A 74 7.76 -3.22 -25.52
C ARG A 74 8.61 -2.19 -26.24
N ASP A 75 8.80 -1.00 -25.69
CA ASP A 75 9.70 0.01 -26.25
C ASP A 75 11.12 -0.55 -26.35
N TYR A 76 11.59 -1.24 -25.29
CA TYR A 76 12.89 -1.90 -25.29
C TYR A 76 13.00 -3.03 -26.32
N PHE A 77 11.92 -3.77 -26.57
CA PHE A 77 11.87 -4.73 -27.66
C PHE A 77 11.94 -4.05 -29.03
N GLN A 78 11.20 -2.97 -29.24
CA GLN A 78 11.16 -2.23 -30.51
C GLN A 78 12.53 -1.61 -30.87
N ILE A 79 13.27 -1.10 -29.88
CA ILE A 79 14.63 -0.57 -30.10
C ILE A 79 15.73 -1.66 -30.12
N GLY A 80 15.36 -2.93 -30.02
CA GLY A 80 16.29 -4.06 -30.06
C GLY A 80 17.12 -4.27 -28.79
N ARG A 81 16.77 -3.61 -27.68
CA ARG A 81 17.39 -3.83 -26.36
C ARG A 81 16.96 -5.17 -25.75
N ILE A 82 15.73 -5.59 -26.00
CA ILE A 82 15.21 -6.93 -25.67
C ILE A 82 15.02 -7.67 -26.99
N ARG A 83 15.54 -8.88 -27.10
CA ARG A 83 15.42 -9.72 -28.29
C ARG A 83 14.31 -10.75 -28.13
N ILE A 84 13.94 -11.38 -29.24
CA ILE A 84 12.91 -12.42 -29.22
C ILE A 84 13.36 -13.65 -28.42
N GLU A 85 14.66 -13.95 -28.43
CA GLU A 85 15.22 -15.07 -27.65
C GLU A 85 15.10 -14.82 -26.14
N ASP A 86 15.27 -13.58 -25.69
CA ASP A 86 15.12 -13.20 -24.28
C ASP A 86 13.68 -13.41 -23.80
N ILE A 87 12.70 -13.05 -24.65
CA ILE A 87 11.28 -13.24 -24.37
C ILE A 87 10.94 -14.73 -24.32
N ASP A 88 11.45 -15.51 -25.27
CA ASP A 88 11.20 -16.95 -25.31
C ASP A 88 11.82 -17.66 -24.10
N ALA A 89 13.03 -17.29 -23.69
CA ALA A 89 13.65 -17.79 -22.48
C ALA A 89 12.81 -17.48 -21.23
N ALA A 90 12.28 -16.25 -21.11
CA ALA A 90 11.44 -15.84 -19.99
C ALA A 90 10.06 -16.52 -19.98
N LEU A 91 9.48 -16.82 -21.14
CA LEU A 91 8.15 -17.44 -21.25
C LEU A 91 8.18 -18.97 -21.16
N THR A 92 9.30 -19.61 -21.50
CA THR A 92 9.43 -21.07 -21.54
C THR A 92 9.01 -21.77 -20.23
N PRO A 93 9.42 -21.27 -19.04
CA PRO A 93 8.99 -21.86 -17.75
C PRO A 93 7.47 -21.81 -17.52
N LEU A 94 6.74 -20.91 -18.20
CA LEU A 94 5.29 -20.70 -18.02
C LEU A 94 4.43 -21.55 -18.98
N ILE A 95 5.05 -22.33 -19.87
CA ILE A 95 4.34 -23.10 -20.90
C ILE A 95 3.59 -24.28 -20.28
N GLN A 96 2.27 -24.35 -20.48
CA GLN A 96 1.42 -25.45 -20.01
C GLN A 96 1.19 -26.55 -21.05
N GLY A 97 1.95 -26.57 -22.16
CA GLY A 97 1.81 -27.57 -23.22
C GLY A 97 0.47 -27.54 -23.97
N LYS A 98 -0.30 -26.46 -23.84
CA LYS A 98 -1.62 -26.31 -24.47
C LYS A 98 -1.50 -25.78 -25.91
N THR A 99 -2.35 -26.31 -26.78
CA THR A 99 -2.47 -25.85 -28.17
C THR A 99 -3.94 -25.76 -28.53
N VAL A 100 -4.32 -24.69 -29.21
CA VAL A 100 -5.68 -24.46 -29.70
C VAL A 100 -5.65 -24.29 -31.21
N MET A 101 -6.61 -24.90 -31.90
CA MET A 101 -6.76 -24.72 -33.34
C MET A 101 -7.56 -23.45 -33.63
N ILE A 102 -6.95 -22.48 -34.30
CA ILE A 102 -7.65 -21.30 -34.83
C ILE A 102 -7.75 -21.47 -36.36
N GLY A 103 -8.92 -21.90 -36.81
CA GLY A 103 -9.13 -22.32 -38.20
C GLY A 103 -8.28 -23.56 -38.52
N LYS A 104 -7.35 -23.41 -39.47
CA LYS A 104 -6.40 -24.48 -39.86
C LYS A 104 -5.02 -24.35 -39.18
N ARG A 105 -4.79 -23.30 -38.38
CA ARG A 105 -3.50 -23.04 -37.74
C ARG A 105 -3.51 -23.54 -36.29
N PRO A 106 -2.58 -24.42 -35.89
CA PRO A 106 -2.33 -24.68 -34.48
C PRO A 106 -1.67 -23.45 -33.86
N VAL A 107 -2.23 -22.97 -32.76
CA VAL A 107 -1.69 -21.86 -31.96
C VAL A 107 -1.29 -22.41 -30.60
N THR A 108 0.00 -22.34 -30.32
CA THR A 108 0.59 -22.83 -29.07
C THR A 108 0.42 -21.84 -27.92
N HIS A 109 0.46 -22.32 -26.67
CA HIS A 109 0.43 -21.45 -25.50
C HIS A 109 1.55 -20.39 -25.53
N LEU A 110 2.74 -20.76 -26.01
CA LEU A 110 3.87 -19.83 -26.15
C LEU A 110 3.55 -18.69 -27.13
N GLU A 111 2.96 -18.99 -28.29
CA GLU A 111 2.55 -17.96 -29.26
C GLU A 111 1.52 -16.99 -28.67
N VAL A 112 0.59 -17.49 -27.85
CA VAL A 112 -0.40 -16.65 -27.15
C VAL A 112 0.28 -15.75 -26.12
N LEU A 113 1.13 -16.30 -25.26
CA LEU A 113 1.85 -15.52 -24.25
C LEU A 113 2.77 -14.47 -24.89
N ARG A 114 3.46 -14.83 -25.97
CA ARG A 114 4.30 -13.92 -26.75
C ARG A 114 3.48 -12.79 -27.36
N ALA A 115 2.35 -13.10 -27.98
CA ALA A 115 1.45 -12.10 -28.52
C ALA A 115 0.89 -11.17 -27.42
N GLN A 116 0.51 -11.73 -26.26
CA GLN A 116 0.07 -10.97 -25.10
C GLN A 116 1.14 -9.98 -24.62
N PHE A 117 2.39 -10.45 -24.47
CA PHE A 117 3.48 -9.64 -23.97
C PHE A 117 3.82 -8.51 -24.95
N LEU A 118 3.99 -8.83 -26.23
CA LEU A 118 4.41 -7.89 -27.27
C LEU A 118 3.31 -6.92 -27.72
N GLN A 119 2.07 -7.38 -27.87
CA GLN A 119 0.97 -6.57 -28.40
C GLN A 119 0.08 -6.00 -27.30
N GLY A 120 0.11 -6.58 -26.09
CA GLY A 120 -0.72 -6.14 -24.98
C GLY A 120 -2.20 -6.33 -25.25
N ILE A 121 -2.61 -7.56 -25.57
CA ILE A 121 -4.03 -7.88 -25.79
C ILE A 121 -4.77 -7.65 -24.47
N LYS A 122 -5.37 -6.47 -24.33
CA LYS A 122 -6.17 -6.13 -23.14
C LYS A 122 -7.54 -6.74 -23.29
N VAL A 123 -8.09 -7.26 -22.19
CA VAL A 123 -9.54 -7.35 -22.06
C VAL A 123 -10.06 -5.91 -22.12
N PRO A 124 -11.02 -5.57 -23.00
CA PRO A 124 -11.57 -4.23 -23.07
C PRO A 124 -12.08 -3.84 -21.68
N ASP A 125 -11.65 -2.68 -21.20
CA ASP A 125 -12.10 -2.14 -19.93
C ASP A 125 -13.61 -1.93 -20.01
N HIS A 126 -14.38 -2.49 -19.08
CA HIS A 126 -15.85 -2.48 -19.17
C HIS A 126 -16.46 -1.06 -19.14
N GLY A 127 -15.65 -0.04 -18.82
CA GLY A 127 -16.03 1.37 -18.77
C GLY A 127 -15.83 2.17 -20.07
N HIS A 128 -15.11 1.64 -21.06
CA HIS A 128 -14.90 2.33 -22.34
C HIS A 128 -15.47 1.47 -23.47
N GLN A 129 -16.75 1.70 -23.78
CA GLN A 129 -17.28 1.41 -25.11
C GLN A 129 -16.54 2.30 -26.11
N GLU A 130 -15.30 1.96 -26.44
CA GLU A 130 -14.64 2.47 -27.63
C GLU A 130 -15.57 2.11 -28.78
N ARG A 131 -16.24 3.14 -29.29
CA ARG A 131 -17.06 3.08 -30.49
C ARG A 131 -16.16 2.54 -31.59
N VAL A 132 -16.23 1.24 -31.82
CA VAL A 132 -15.62 0.58 -32.97
C VAL A 132 -16.18 1.29 -34.20
N ARG A 133 -15.39 2.23 -34.74
CA ARG A 133 -15.60 2.86 -36.06
C ARG A 133 -15.14 1.88 -37.14
N GLY A 134 -15.61 0.64 -37.05
CA GLY A 134 -15.49 -0.35 -38.10
C GLY A 134 -16.65 -0.24 -39.08
N SER A 135 -16.45 -0.66 -40.32
CA SER A 135 -17.53 -0.75 -41.31
C SER A 135 -18.65 -1.67 -40.81
N LEU A 136 -19.86 -1.55 -41.36
CA LEU A 136 -21.01 -2.41 -41.00
C LEU A 136 -20.65 -3.91 -41.05
N SER A 137 -19.76 -4.32 -41.95
CA SER A 137 -19.29 -5.70 -42.07
C SER A 137 -18.39 -6.14 -40.90
N GLU A 138 -17.59 -5.24 -40.33
CA GLU A 138 -16.71 -5.56 -39.21
C GLU A 138 -17.50 -5.71 -37.91
N ARG A 139 -18.57 -4.92 -37.74
CA ARG A 139 -19.50 -5.05 -36.60
C ARG A 139 -20.25 -6.38 -36.62
N ALA A 140 -20.76 -6.80 -37.78
CA ALA A 140 -21.44 -8.09 -37.91
C ALA A 140 -20.51 -9.27 -37.59
N ASN A 141 -19.24 -9.18 -38.01
CA ASN A 141 -18.24 -10.20 -37.69
C ASN A 141 -17.86 -10.20 -36.20
N LEU A 142 -17.68 -9.03 -35.59
CA LEU A 142 -17.41 -8.89 -34.16
C LEU A 142 -18.58 -9.42 -33.31
N GLU A 143 -19.83 -9.14 -33.69
CA GLU A 143 -21.03 -9.65 -33.02
C GLU A 143 -21.16 -11.18 -33.15
N ALA A 144 -20.90 -11.73 -34.35
CA ALA A 144 -20.90 -13.18 -34.56
C ALA A 144 -19.85 -13.89 -33.70
N VAL A 145 -18.64 -13.31 -33.58
CA VAL A 145 -17.58 -13.82 -32.71
C VAL A 145 -17.96 -13.68 -31.23
N ALA A 146 -18.46 -12.52 -30.81
CA ALA A 146 -18.88 -12.28 -29.43
C ALA A 146 -20.01 -13.22 -29.00
N ASN A 147 -20.98 -13.51 -29.87
CA ASN A 147 -22.08 -14.42 -29.58
C ASN A 147 -21.59 -15.87 -29.46
N ARG A 148 -20.68 -16.32 -30.32
CA ARG A 148 -20.03 -17.63 -30.15
C ARG A 148 -19.22 -17.69 -28.85
N LEU A 149 -18.47 -16.64 -28.53
CA LEU A 149 -17.69 -16.59 -27.28
C LEU A 149 -18.60 -16.62 -26.05
N ARG A 150 -19.76 -15.95 -26.04
CA ARG A 150 -20.74 -16.01 -24.94
C ARG A 150 -21.33 -17.40 -24.70
N THR A 151 -21.42 -18.25 -25.74
CA THR A 151 -21.89 -19.64 -25.56
C THR A 151 -20.86 -20.53 -24.88
N VAL A 152 -19.57 -20.13 -24.91
CA VAL A 152 -18.45 -20.88 -24.33
C VAL A 152 -18.02 -20.27 -22.99
N LEU A 153 -17.95 -18.94 -22.93
CA LEU A 153 -17.66 -18.14 -21.75
C LEU A 153 -18.98 -17.81 -21.07
N ARG A 154 -19.32 -18.49 -19.98
CA ARG A 154 -20.41 -18.05 -19.09
C ARG A 154 -19.91 -16.83 -18.31
N PRO A 155 -20.34 -15.59 -18.62
CA PRO A 155 -19.97 -14.46 -17.77
C PRO A 155 -20.60 -14.69 -16.38
N PRO A 156 -19.86 -14.47 -15.28
CA PRO A 156 -20.45 -14.50 -13.95
C PRO A 156 -21.60 -13.48 -13.85
N ASN A 157 -22.69 -13.87 -13.18
CA ASN A 157 -23.86 -13.04 -12.94
C ASN A 157 -23.43 -11.70 -12.27
N GLN A 158 -24.08 -10.57 -12.57
CA GLN A 158 -23.68 -9.27 -12.01
C GLN A 158 -23.63 -9.29 -10.47
N ASP A 159 -24.60 -9.94 -9.83
CA ASP A 159 -24.61 -10.12 -8.37
C ASP A 159 -23.44 -10.97 -7.88
N ALA A 160 -23.08 -12.01 -8.63
CA ALA A 160 -21.91 -12.84 -8.33
C ALA A 160 -20.60 -12.04 -8.49
N ARG A 161 -20.54 -11.09 -9.45
CA ARG A 161 -19.39 -10.20 -9.63
C ARG A 161 -19.27 -9.23 -8.47
N VAL A 162 -20.36 -8.57 -8.08
CA VAL A 162 -20.39 -7.66 -6.92
C VAL A 162 -20.02 -8.41 -5.63
N GLN A 163 -20.59 -9.60 -5.40
CA GLN A 163 -20.22 -10.43 -4.24
C GLN A 163 -18.75 -10.86 -4.28
N THR A 164 -18.21 -11.20 -5.45
CA THR A 164 -16.79 -11.55 -5.58
C THR A 164 -15.89 -10.36 -5.30
N THR A 165 -16.24 -9.16 -5.77
CA THR A 165 -15.51 -7.92 -5.49
C THR A 165 -15.55 -7.59 -4.01
N VAL A 166 -16.74 -7.63 -3.38
CA VAL A 166 -16.87 -7.39 -1.93
C VAL A 166 -16.08 -8.41 -1.12
N LEU A 167 -16.10 -9.68 -1.50
CA LEU A 167 -15.34 -10.73 -0.81
C LEU A 167 -13.83 -10.52 -0.96
N ALA A 168 -13.37 -10.17 -2.16
CA ALA A 168 -11.97 -9.86 -2.44
C ALA A 168 -11.50 -8.61 -1.68
N ASP A 169 -12.32 -7.54 -1.66
CA ASP A 169 -12.03 -6.32 -0.91
C ASP A 169 -11.98 -6.59 0.60
N THR A 170 -12.88 -7.44 1.11
CA THR A 170 -12.90 -7.82 2.53
C THR A 170 -11.68 -8.66 2.91
N GLN A 171 -11.19 -9.51 2.00
CA GLN A 171 -9.96 -10.29 2.21
C GLN A 171 -8.69 -9.44 2.11
N ALA A 172 -8.70 -8.41 1.24
CA ALA A 172 -7.59 -7.49 1.08
C ALA A 172 -7.51 -6.46 2.23
N LEU A 173 -8.64 -6.09 2.84
CA LEU A 173 -8.68 -5.09 3.90
C LEU A 173 -7.95 -5.59 5.15
N GLY A 174 -6.99 -4.82 5.64
CA GLY A 174 -6.14 -5.24 6.75
C GLY A 174 -4.82 -5.87 6.30
N HIS A 175 -4.87 -6.66 5.22
CA HIS A 175 -3.72 -7.41 4.70
C HIS A 175 -2.97 -6.66 3.59
N ASP A 176 -3.67 -6.22 2.54
CA ASP A 176 -3.07 -5.55 1.37
C ASP A 176 -3.37 -4.05 1.32
N VAL A 177 -4.42 -3.60 2.00
CA VAL A 177 -4.86 -2.21 2.01
C VAL A 177 -5.33 -1.79 3.40
N THR A 178 -5.00 -0.55 3.80
CA THR A 178 -5.53 0.03 5.04
C THR A 178 -6.97 0.47 4.86
N LEU A 179 -7.72 0.64 5.95
CA LEU A 179 -9.10 1.12 5.86
C LEU A 179 -9.17 2.52 5.23
N SER A 180 -8.21 3.40 5.56
CA SER A 180 -8.11 4.74 4.97
C SER A 180 -7.82 4.68 3.47
N ALA A 181 -6.89 3.84 3.02
CA ALA A 181 -6.58 3.67 1.61
C ALA A 181 -7.75 3.04 0.83
N TRP A 182 -8.48 2.10 1.44
CA TRP A 182 -9.69 1.53 0.85
C TRP A 182 -10.79 2.59 0.69
N CYS A 183 -11.02 3.44 1.70
CA CYS A 183 -11.94 4.57 1.61
C CYS A 183 -11.56 5.51 0.47
N ASP A 184 -10.28 5.85 0.32
CA ASP A 184 -9.80 6.71 -0.76
C ASP A 184 -10.06 6.10 -2.14
N GLN A 185 -9.86 4.78 -2.29
CA GLN A 185 -10.09 4.06 -3.55
C GLN A 185 -11.58 3.94 -3.91
N ILE A 186 -12.44 3.64 -2.94
CA ILE A 186 -13.86 3.34 -3.18
C ILE A 186 -14.74 4.59 -3.12
N LEU A 187 -14.47 5.49 -2.18
CA LEU A 187 -15.29 6.68 -1.93
C LEU A 187 -14.69 7.95 -2.56
N GLY A 188 -13.47 7.88 -3.10
CA GLY A 188 -12.79 9.04 -3.67
C GLY A 188 -12.36 10.06 -2.62
N THR A 189 -12.18 9.62 -1.37
CA THR A 189 -11.67 10.47 -0.28
C THR A 189 -10.16 10.72 -0.41
N ARG A 190 -9.61 11.52 0.51
CA ARG A 190 -8.17 11.84 0.59
C ARG A 190 -7.63 11.65 2.01
N ILE A 191 -8.13 10.66 2.71
CA ILE A 191 -7.85 10.40 4.12
C ILE A 191 -6.36 10.09 4.31
N VAL A 192 -5.76 9.27 3.45
CA VAL A 192 -4.34 8.91 3.54
C VAL A 192 -3.45 10.13 3.37
N GLU A 193 -3.73 10.98 2.38
CA GLU A 193 -3.01 12.23 2.14
C GLU A 193 -3.09 13.15 3.37
N GLN A 194 -4.30 13.36 3.92
CA GLN A 194 -4.52 14.21 5.09
C GLN A 194 -3.80 13.69 6.34
N ILE A 195 -3.82 12.37 6.60
CA ILE A 195 -3.08 11.77 7.72
C ILE A 195 -1.58 11.99 7.53
N ASN A 196 -1.08 11.75 6.31
CA ASN A 196 0.34 11.88 6.02
C ASN A 196 0.83 13.32 6.17
N GLU A 197 0.08 14.33 5.71
CA GLU A 197 0.43 15.74 5.88
C GLU A 197 0.55 16.12 7.36
N GLU A 198 -0.39 15.68 8.20
CA GLU A 198 -0.33 15.90 9.64
C GLU A 198 0.86 15.18 10.27
N LEU A 199 1.11 13.92 9.92
CA LEU A 199 2.28 13.18 10.41
C LEU A 199 3.59 13.85 10.00
N ILE A 200 3.74 14.29 8.75
CA ILE A 200 4.94 14.98 8.25
C ILE A 200 5.18 16.26 9.06
N LYS A 201 4.14 17.07 9.29
CA LYS A 201 4.21 18.30 10.08
C LYS A 201 4.74 18.02 11.50
N TRP A 202 4.15 17.04 12.19
CA TRP A 202 4.51 16.74 13.58
C TRP A 202 5.85 16.03 13.71
N CYS A 203 6.15 15.09 12.82
CA CYS A 203 7.45 14.42 12.77
C CYS A 203 8.56 15.43 12.48
N GLY A 204 8.38 16.35 11.52
CA GLY A 204 9.36 17.39 11.21
C GLY A 204 9.70 18.26 12.42
N ALA A 205 8.68 18.72 13.16
CA ALA A 205 8.88 19.50 14.37
C ALA A 205 9.56 18.70 15.50
N PHE A 206 9.17 17.43 15.67
CA PHE A 206 9.70 16.58 16.75
C PHE A 206 11.12 16.10 16.47
N VAL A 207 11.47 15.86 15.20
CA VAL A 207 12.77 15.29 14.88
C VAL A 207 13.86 16.32 14.62
N ASP A 208 13.49 17.60 14.57
CA ASP A 208 14.39 18.71 14.24
C ASP A 208 15.68 18.68 15.08
N GLU A 209 16.83 18.83 14.41
CA GLU A 209 18.17 18.87 15.03
C GLU A 209 18.60 20.32 15.34
N GLY A 210 17.67 21.15 15.81
CA GLY A 210 17.93 22.55 16.15
C GLY A 210 18.07 23.48 14.94
N HIS A 211 17.52 23.10 13.78
CA HIS A 211 17.48 23.97 12.61
C HIS A 211 16.37 25.02 12.72
N ALA A 212 15.26 24.67 13.36
CA ALA A 212 14.18 25.60 13.62
C ALA A 212 14.57 26.55 14.77
N ALA A 213 14.32 27.86 14.57
CA ALA A 213 14.51 28.85 15.64
C ALA A 213 13.63 28.57 16.86
N TRP A 214 12.46 27.94 16.64
CA TRP A 214 11.53 27.53 17.68
C TRP A 214 11.48 26.01 17.73
N THR A 215 11.83 25.46 18.89
CA THR A 215 11.78 24.02 19.15
C THR A 215 10.38 23.59 19.55
N MET A 216 10.06 22.31 19.33
CA MET A 216 8.80 21.72 19.77
C MET A 216 8.74 21.66 21.31
N PRO A 217 7.74 22.27 21.97
CA PRO A 217 7.56 22.15 23.41
C PRO A 217 7.24 20.72 23.84
N HIS A 218 7.60 20.36 25.07
CA HIS A 218 7.32 19.06 25.70
C HIS A 218 7.96 17.83 25.02
N ARG A 219 8.94 18.05 24.14
CA ARG A 219 9.66 17.00 23.40
C ARG A 219 10.29 15.95 24.31
N GLU A 220 10.70 16.35 25.52
CA GLU A 220 11.32 15.50 26.55
C GLU A 220 10.39 14.40 27.10
N THR A 221 9.07 14.51 26.89
CA THR A 221 8.09 13.56 27.45
C THR A 221 7.88 12.31 26.58
N SER A 222 7.86 12.50 25.25
CA SER A 222 7.81 11.54 24.14
C SER A 222 7.11 12.20 22.95
N PHE A 223 7.28 11.65 21.74
CA PHE A 223 6.55 12.14 20.56
C PHE A 223 5.03 12.19 20.78
N TYR A 224 4.45 11.09 21.27
CA TYR A 224 3.01 10.96 21.45
C TYR A 224 2.46 11.96 22.48
N ASN A 225 3.14 12.12 23.62
CA ASN A 225 2.69 13.04 24.67
C ASN A 225 2.85 14.51 24.25
N ALA A 226 3.98 14.86 23.62
CA ALA A 226 4.20 16.19 23.07
C ALA A 226 3.13 16.54 22.02
N TRP A 227 2.87 15.63 21.08
CA TRP A 227 1.81 15.77 20.08
C TRP A 227 0.43 15.92 20.73
N LYS A 228 0.03 15.02 21.64
CA LYS A 228 -1.28 15.06 22.29
C LYS A 228 -1.52 16.37 23.04
N HIS A 229 -0.49 16.94 23.66
CA HIS A 229 -0.57 18.22 24.36
C HIS A 229 -0.73 19.39 23.36
N LEU A 230 0.10 19.44 22.33
CA LEU A 230 0.13 20.55 21.37
C LEU A 230 -1.03 20.52 20.37
N ALA A 231 -1.43 19.33 19.90
CA ALA A 231 -2.45 19.16 18.88
C ALA A 231 -3.82 19.69 19.31
N GLN A 232 -4.10 19.81 20.62
CA GLN A 232 -5.33 20.44 21.14
C GLN A 232 -5.47 21.91 20.76
N HIS A 233 -4.35 22.57 20.46
CA HIS A 233 -4.28 23.97 20.05
C HIS A 233 -4.13 24.15 18.54
N ASP A 234 -4.03 23.06 17.77
CA ASP A 234 -3.82 23.07 16.33
C ASP A 234 -5.17 23.14 15.59
N PHE A 235 -5.33 24.07 14.64
CA PHE A 235 -6.60 24.27 13.96
C PHE A 235 -6.89 23.27 12.83
N SER A 236 -5.95 22.38 12.46
CA SER A 236 -6.12 21.41 11.38
C SER A 236 -7.38 20.56 11.54
N GLY A 237 -7.72 20.13 12.77
CA GLY A 237 -8.94 19.35 13.01
C GLY A 237 -10.22 20.09 12.59
N THR A 238 -10.23 21.42 12.70
CA THR A 238 -11.36 22.26 12.25
C THR A 238 -11.39 22.36 10.73
N PHE A 239 -10.24 22.61 10.09
CA PHE A 239 -10.14 22.75 8.64
C PHE A 239 -10.42 21.44 7.89
N LEU A 240 -10.11 20.30 8.50
CA LEU A 240 -10.42 18.97 7.99
C LEU A 240 -11.89 18.56 8.22
N GLY A 241 -12.69 19.40 8.91
CA GLY A 241 -14.11 19.12 9.16
C GLY A 241 -14.37 18.01 10.19
N ILE A 242 -13.40 17.71 11.05
CA ILE A 242 -13.54 16.67 12.08
C ILE A 242 -14.41 17.20 13.22
N GLN A 243 -15.62 16.66 13.34
CA GLN A 243 -16.53 17.00 14.45
C GLN A 243 -15.91 16.64 15.80
N ASP A 244 -16.06 17.54 16.78
CA ASP A 244 -15.58 17.41 18.16
C ASP A 244 -14.10 17.00 18.29
N TRP A 245 -13.25 17.43 17.34
CA TRP A 245 -11.85 17.00 17.27
C TRP A 245 -11.05 17.30 18.54
N LYS A 246 -11.28 18.45 19.20
CA LYS A 246 -10.61 18.80 20.46
C LYS A 246 -10.90 17.79 21.55
N HIS A 247 -12.18 17.46 21.73
CA HIS A 247 -12.60 16.47 22.71
C HIS A 247 -12.06 15.08 22.36
N LYS A 248 -12.02 14.72 21.07
CA LYS A 248 -11.41 13.46 20.62
C LYS A 248 -9.95 13.36 21.04
N ILE A 249 -9.12 14.39 20.79
CA ILE A 249 -7.71 14.43 21.21
C ILE A 249 -7.59 14.37 22.75
N GLN A 250 -8.40 15.14 23.47
CA GLN A 250 -8.39 15.15 24.94
C GLN A 250 -8.78 13.80 25.55
N SER A 251 -9.69 13.06 24.90
CA SER A 251 -10.15 11.75 25.34
C SER A 251 -9.18 10.60 25.04
N LEU A 252 -8.08 10.87 24.32
CA LEU A 252 -7.08 9.86 24.04
C LEU A 252 -6.43 9.36 25.33
N PRO A 253 -6.05 8.08 25.42
CA PRO A 253 -5.25 7.56 26.53
C PRO A 253 -3.94 8.32 26.74
N GLU A 254 -3.39 8.26 27.96
CA GLU A 254 -2.05 8.80 28.24
C GLU A 254 -0.93 7.92 27.65
N ARG A 255 -1.19 6.62 27.46
CA ARG A 255 -0.22 5.68 26.89
C ARG A 255 -0.47 5.48 25.39
N PRO A 256 0.56 5.54 24.54
CA PRO A 256 0.40 5.31 23.10
C PRO A 256 -0.10 3.90 22.79
N GLU A 257 0.31 2.89 23.58
CA GLU A 257 -0.11 1.50 23.41
C GLU A 257 -1.62 1.35 23.58
N ASP A 258 -2.18 2.01 24.59
CA ASP A 258 -3.62 2.00 24.88
C ASP A 258 -4.40 2.69 23.74
N THR A 259 -3.77 3.65 23.07
CA THR A 259 -4.36 4.36 21.93
C THR A 259 -4.40 3.48 20.69
N ILE A 260 -3.29 2.79 20.40
CA ILE A 260 -3.20 1.84 19.29
C ILE A 260 -4.22 0.71 19.47
N LEU A 261 -4.25 0.09 20.66
CA LEU A 261 -5.21 -0.98 20.99
C LEU A 261 -6.65 -0.51 20.81
N ARG A 262 -7.00 0.65 21.38
CA ARG A 262 -8.34 1.24 21.25
C ARG A 262 -8.74 1.43 19.80
N TYR A 263 -7.87 1.96 18.95
CA TYR A 263 -8.22 2.23 17.56
C TYR A 263 -8.21 0.97 16.68
N LEU A 264 -7.35 -0.01 16.93
CA LEU A 264 -7.42 -1.31 16.26
C LEU A 264 -8.77 -2.00 16.56
N GLU A 265 -9.24 -1.94 17.82
CA GLU A 265 -10.54 -2.47 18.23
C GLU A 265 -11.71 -1.64 17.67
N THR A 266 -11.63 -0.31 17.72
CA THR A 266 -12.70 0.60 17.23
C THR A 266 -12.89 0.50 15.73
N LEU A 267 -11.79 0.34 14.98
CA LEU A 267 -11.82 0.11 13.53
C LEU A 267 -12.24 -1.32 13.17
N GLY A 268 -12.36 -2.22 14.15
CA GLY A 268 -12.78 -3.60 13.95
C GLY A 268 -11.74 -4.45 13.22
N ILE A 269 -10.44 -4.11 13.29
CA ILE A 269 -9.39 -4.85 12.61
C ILE A 269 -9.19 -6.21 13.32
N PRO A 270 -9.36 -7.35 12.63
CA PRO A 270 -9.13 -8.66 13.22
C PRO A 270 -7.69 -8.80 13.75
N LYS A 271 -7.53 -9.38 14.94
CA LYS A 271 -6.22 -9.52 15.61
C LYS A 271 -5.16 -10.24 14.75
N VAL A 272 -5.60 -11.20 13.93
CA VAL A 272 -4.72 -11.93 13.00
C VAL A 272 -4.10 -11.03 11.92
N LEU A 273 -4.71 -9.87 11.63
CA LEU A 273 -4.24 -8.91 10.63
C LEU A 273 -3.51 -7.72 11.25
N TRP A 274 -3.30 -7.67 12.57
CA TRP A 274 -2.72 -6.49 13.22
C TRP A 274 -1.30 -6.20 12.76
N GLU A 275 -0.45 -7.22 12.63
CA GLU A 275 0.91 -7.04 12.15
C GLU A 275 0.93 -6.45 10.74
N ASP A 276 0.26 -7.10 9.79
CA ASP A 276 0.15 -6.62 8.40
C ASP A 276 -0.45 -5.22 8.31
N TYR A 277 -1.51 -4.95 9.07
CA TYR A 277 -2.15 -3.65 9.08
C TYR A 277 -1.22 -2.55 9.60
N LEU A 278 -0.49 -2.83 10.68
CA LEU A 278 0.51 -1.91 11.21
C LEU A 278 1.66 -1.72 10.21
N SER A 279 2.11 -2.77 9.53
CA SER A 279 3.15 -2.70 8.49
C SER A 279 2.73 -1.77 7.35
N LEU A 280 1.46 -1.86 6.92
CA LEU A 280 0.90 -0.95 5.91
C LEU A 280 0.85 0.50 6.39
N GLN A 281 0.48 0.74 7.66
CA GLN A 281 0.45 2.10 8.24
C GLN A 281 1.87 2.70 8.33
N LEU A 282 2.84 1.89 8.81
CA LEU A 282 4.24 2.27 8.92
C LEU A 282 4.89 2.48 7.53
N GLY A 283 4.48 1.69 6.55
CA GLY A 283 4.91 1.77 5.15
C GLY A 283 4.33 2.96 4.36
N ALA A 284 3.35 3.68 4.90
CA ALA A 284 2.78 4.86 4.24
C ALA A 284 3.80 6.02 4.12
N LEU A 285 4.70 6.15 5.10
CA LEU A 285 5.77 7.15 5.15
C LEU A 285 7.11 6.50 5.52
N PRO A 286 7.67 5.64 4.64
CA PRO A 286 8.78 4.76 5.02
C PRO A 286 10.04 5.53 5.41
N GLY A 287 10.27 6.72 4.81
CA GLY A 287 11.37 7.60 5.19
C GLY A 287 11.28 8.09 6.64
N TRP A 288 10.11 8.58 7.05
CA TRP A 288 9.88 9.03 8.43
C TRP A 288 9.92 7.87 9.41
N THR A 289 9.25 6.76 9.08
CA THR A 289 9.22 5.57 9.92
C THR A 289 10.62 5.01 10.13
N GLY A 290 11.40 4.82 9.06
CA GLY A 290 12.76 4.30 9.18
C GLY A 290 13.71 5.27 9.88
N PHE A 291 13.45 6.58 9.82
CA PHE A 291 14.21 7.56 10.60
C PHE A 291 13.91 7.45 12.10
N ILE A 292 12.63 7.33 12.47
CA ILE A 292 12.21 7.11 13.85
C ILE A 292 12.76 5.78 14.37
N LYS A 293 12.68 4.71 13.57
CA LYS A 293 13.22 3.38 13.90
C LYS A 293 14.71 3.44 14.21
N TRP A 294 15.51 4.11 13.38
CA TRP A 294 16.94 4.32 13.62
C TRP A 294 17.21 5.11 14.91
N ARG A 295 16.49 6.23 15.14
CA ARG A 295 16.67 7.02 16.38
C ARG A 295 16.26 6.28 17.66
N ALA A 296 15.33 5.33 17.57
CA ALA A 296 14.94 4.53 18.72
C ALA A 296 16.07 3.57 19.18
N GLU A 297 16.95 3.15 18.28
CA GLU A 297 18.06 2.25 18.57
C GLU A 297 19.36 2.98 18.90
N GLU A 298 19.56 4.19 18.36
CA GLU A 298 20.79 4.97 18.54
C GLU A 298 20.78 5.83 19.82
N ALA A 299 20.80 5.18 20.99
CA ALA A 299 20.70 5.84 22.30
C ALA A 299 21.82 6.87 22.62
N GLY A 300 22.92 6.87 21.85
CA GLY A 300 24.07 7.76 22.01
C GLY A 300 24.11 8.95 21.04
N TYR A 301 23.05 9.18 20.26
CA TYR A 301 23.06 10.23 19.26
C TYR A 301 23.08 11.64 19.89
N GLU A 302 24.05 12.47 19.52
CA GLU A 302 24.33 13.78 20.17
C GLU A 302 23.09 14.66 20.28
N TRP A 303 22.25 14.72 19.23
CA TRP A 303 21.04 15.55 19.22
C TRP A 303 19.89 15.00 20.08
N GLN A 304 19.92 13.71 20.42
CA GLN A 304 18.97 13.09 21.34
C GLN A 304 19.40 13.24 22.79
N ALA A 305 20.70 13.41 23.04
CA ALA A 305 21.24 13.77 24.34
C ALA A 305 21.19 15.28 24.62
N ALA A 306 21.24 16.11 23.59
CA ALA A 306 21.22 17.57 23.69
C ALA A 306 19.80 18.16 23.80
N PHE A 307 18.75 17.44 23.38
CA PHE A 307 17.36 17.93 23.31
C PHE A 307 16.31 16.86 23.64
#